data_AF-A0A552KNQ8-F1
#
_entry.id   AF-A0A552KNQ8-F1
#
_cell.length_a   1.000
_cell.length_b   1.000
_cell.length_c   1.000
_cell.angle_alpha   90.00
_cell.angle_beta   90.00
_cell.angle_gamma   90.00
#
_symmetry.space_group_name_H-M   'P 1'
#
loop_
_entity.id
_entity.type
_entity.pdbx_description
1 polymer ?
#
loop_
_entity_poly.entity_id
_entity_poly.type
_entity_poly.pdbx_seq_one_letter_code
_entity_poly.pdbx_strand_id
1 'polypeptide(L)'
;MNTVTMAVTNQLNAPVGGSFLVRNSGGYVSRFSVSYKFEGQDFSKDSGEFTAGVNKSISIPAGATEIHLKVEEAWFIGSWSTIFTQDFNSPVTKCYEISGTTLNPSWKEISC
;
A
#
# COMPACT_ATOMS: atom_id res chain seq x y z
N MET A 1 -12.09 13.48 25.77
CA MET A 1 -11.83 13.04 24.37
C MET A 1 -11.97 11.53 24.34
N ASN A 2 -12.62 10.95 23.32
CA ASN A 2 -12.76 9.49 23.22
C ASN A 2 -11.49 8.87 22.60
N THR A 3 -11.19 7.62 22.92
CA THR A 3 -9.99 6.87 22.51
C THR A 3 -9.78 6.85 21.00
N VAL A 4 -10.85 6.75 20.21
CA VAL A 4 -10.80 6.80 18.73
C VAL A 4 -10.20 8.11 18.22
N THR A 5 -10.58 9.25 18.79
CA THR A 5 -10.07 10.57 18.39
C THR A 5 -8.58 10.73 18.71
N MET A 6 -8.12 10.10 19.79
CA MET A 6 -6.70 10.09 20.15
C MET A 6 -5.89 9.21 19.18
N ALA A 7 -6.34 7.98 18.90
CA ALA A 7 -5.65 7.08 17.99
C ALA A 7 -5.45 7.71 16.60
N VAL A 8 -6.49 8.36 16.04
CA VAL A 8 -6.42 9.10 14.77
C VAL A 8 -5.35 10.19 14.79
N THR A 9 -5.27 10.95 15.89
CA THR A 9 -4.28 12.03 16.02
C THR A 9 -2.87 11.47 16.21
N ASN A 10 -2.72 10.40 16.99
CA ASN A 10 -1.45 9.76 17.29
C ASN A 10 -0.83 9.15 16.03
N GLN A 11 -1.60 8.41 15.22
CA GLN A 11 -1.06 7.81 14.00
C GLN A 11 -0.56 8.84 12.97
N LEU A 12 -1.15 10.05 12.94
CA LEU A 12 -0.77 11.13 12.03
C LEU A 12 0.56 11.78 12.46
N ASN A 13 0.82 11.80 13.77
CA ASN A 13 2.02 12.40 14.36
C ASN A 13 3.12 11.36 14.67
N ALA A 14 2.82 10.07 14.54
CA ALA A 14 3.76 9.00 14.80
C ALA A 14 4.97 9.08 13.83
N PRO A 15 6.19 8.80 14.31
CA PRO A 15 7.35 8.65 13.43
C PRO A 15 7.08 7.62 12.33
N VAL A 16 7.71 7.76 11.17
CA VAL A 16 7.62 6.75 10.11
C VAL A 16 8.42 5.52 10.53
N GLY A 17 7.74 4.38 10.66
CA GLY A 17 8.36 3.09 10.99
C GLY A 17 8.73 2.25 9.76
N GLY A 18 8.14 2.57 8.61
CA GLY A 18 8.39 1.89 7.35
C GLY A 18 7.62 2.52 6.20
N SER A 19 7.75 1.96 5.01
CA SER A 19 7.04 2.44 3.83
C SER A 19 6.94 1.36 2.76
N PHE A 20 5.87 1.44 1.97
CA PHE A 20 5.76 0.70 0.72
C PHE A 20 5.92 1.66 -0.44
N LEU A 21 6.77 1.31 -1.40
CA LEU A 21 6.83 1.96 -2.70
C LEU A 21 6.45 0.93 -3.77
N VAL A 22 5.54 1.32 -4.65
CA VAL A 22 5.17 0.50 -5.81
C VAL A 22 5.45 1.30 -7.07
N ARG A 23 6.29 0.74 -7.95
CA ARG A 23 6.55 1.24 -9.29
C ARG A 23 5.70 0.47 -10.29
N ASN A 24 4.94 1.19 -11.11
CA ASN A 24 4.20 0.60 -12.22
C ASN A 24 5.02 0.67 -13.51
N SER A 25 5.50 -0.47 -13.99
CA SER A 25 6.12 -0.65 -15.31
C SER A 25 5.21 -1.44 -16.27
N GLY A 26 3.96 -1.70 -15.89
CA GLY A 26 2.97 -2.46 -16.67
C GLY A 26 2.12 -1.58 -17.58
N GLY A 27 1.50 -2.19 -18.59
CA GLY A 27 0.63 -1.50 -19.57
C GLY A 27 -0.79 -1.22 -19.07
N TYR A 28 -0.95 -0.83 -17.80
CA TYR A 28 -2.25 -0.64 -17.14
C TYR A 28 -2.17 0.47 -16.08
N VAL A 29 -3.34 0.94 -15.62
CA VAL A 29 -3.44 1.79 -14.43
C VAL A 29 -3.39 0.88 -13.19
N SER A 30 -2.68 1.30 -12.16
CA SER A 30 -2.57 0.59 -10.89
C SER A 30 -2.98 1.46 -9.71
N ARG A 31 -3.30 0.83 -8.59
CA ARG A 31 -3.41 1.44 -7.27
C ARG A 31 -2.90 0.45 -6.23
N PHE A 32 -2.55 0.94 -5.05
CA PHE A 32 -2.37 0.08 -3.89
C PHE A 32 -2.90 0.73 -2.63
N SER A 33 -3.32 -0.12 -1.70
CA SER A 33 -3.74 0.29 -0.37
C SER A 33 -2.95 -0.47 0.69
N VAL A 34 -2.84 0.16 1.85
CA VAL A 34 -2.26 -0.46 3.05
C VAL A 34 -3.23 -0.26 4.20
N SER A 35 -3.79 -1.37 4.69
CA SER A 35 -4.54 -1.38 5.94
C SER A 35 -3.65 -1.87 7.08
N TYR A 36 -3.86 -1.36 8.29
CA TYR A 36 -3.10 -1.74 9.46
C TYR A 36 -3.88 -1.41 10.73
N LYS A 37 -3.47 -2.00 11.86
CA LYS A 37 -3.88 -1.57 13.18
C LYS A 37 -2.87 -0.63 13.81
N PHE A 38 -3.36 0.37 14.51
CA PHE A 38 -2.55 1.28 15.32
C PHE A 38 -3.29 1.58 16.62
N GLU A 39 -2.65 1.33 17.77
CA GLU A 39 -3.31 1.42 19.09
C GLU A 39 -4.63 0.60 19.16
N GLY A 40 -4.68 -0.53 18.45
CA GLY A 40 -5.85 -1.41 18.39
C GLY A 40 -7.00 -0.91 17.50
N GLN A 41 -6.83 0.21 16.77
CA GLN A 41 -7.81 0.74 15.82
C GLN A 41 -7.38 0.44 14.38
N ASP A 42 -8.33 0.12 13.51
CA ASP A 42 -8.08 -0.13 12.09
C ASP A 42 -7.94 1.18 11.30
N PHE A 43 -6.94 1.21 10.43
CA PHE A 43 -6.66 2.32 9.52
C PHE A 43 -6.40 1.80 8.11
N SER A 44 -6.64 2.65 7.11
CA SER A 44 -6.32 2.36 5.72
C SER A 44 -5.82 3.62 5.00
N LYS A 45 -4.81 3.44 4.14
CA LYS A 45 -4.27 4.46 3.25
C LYS A 45 -4.29 3.93 1.82
N ASP A 46 -4.57 4.81 0.86
CA ASP A 46 -4.62 4.50 -0.56
C ASP A 46 -3.62 5.39 -1.33
N SER A 47 -2.99 4.84 -2.37
CA SER A 47 -2.00 5.54 -3.18
C SER A 47 -2.62 6.53 -4.17
N GLY A 48 -3.94 6.44 -4.38
CA GLY A 48 -4.61 6.84 -5.60
C GLY A 48 -4.23 5.96 -6.79
N GLU A 49 -4.86 6.22 -7.92
CA GLU A 49 -4.53 5.58 -9.19
C GLU A 49 -3.23 6.17 -9.77
N PHE A 50 -2.42 5.33 -10.43
CA PHE A 50 -1.19 5.73 -11.09
C PHE A 50 -0.88 4.87 -12.33
N THR A 51 -0.44 5.54 -13.39
CA THR A 51 -0.17 4.95 -14.70
C THR A 51 1.22 4.34 -14.80
N ALA A 52 1.49 3.66 -15.91
CA ALA A 52 2.81 3.20 -16.29
C ALA A 52 3.88 4.31 -16.17
N GLY A 53 5.08 3.93 -15.71
CA GLY A 53 6.21 4.81 -15.47
C GLY A 53 6.16 5.56 -14.13
N VAL A 54 5.05 5.51 -13.39
CA VAL A 54 4.89 6.22 -12.13
C VAL A 54 5.18 5.29 -10.94
N ASN A 55 5.79 5.85 -9.91
CA ASN A 55 5.89 5.23 -8.59
C ASN A 55 5.09 6.04 -7.56
N LYS A 56 4.54 5.33 -6.58
CA LYS A 56 3.81 5.90 -5.44
C LYS A 56 4.32 5.26 -4.16
N SER A 57 4.26 6.01 -3.06
CA SER A 57 4.69 5.52 -1.75
C SER A 57 3.67 5.84 -0.66
N ILE A 58 3.52 4.91 0.29
CA ILE A 58 2.73 5.08 1.50
C ILE A 58 3.63 4.81 2.70
N SER A 59 3.74 5.80 3.60
CA SER A 59 4.43 5.66 4.88
C SER A 59 3.53 5.00 5.93
N ILE A 60 4.14 4.12 6.72
CA ILE A 60 3.50 3.37 7.80
C ILE A 60 4.01 3.88 9.14
N PRO A 61 3.12 4.23 10.08
CA PRO A 61 3.55 4.76 11.37
C PRO A 61 4.29 3.69 12.18
N ALA A 62 5.30 4.12 12.94
CA ALA A 62 5.99 3.29 13.91
C ALA A 62 5.01 2.80 14.97
N GLY A 63 4.91 1.48 15.17
CA GLY A 63 3.93 0.86 16.06
C GLY A 63 2.67 0.31 15.37
N ALA A 64 2.55 0.45 14.04
CA ALA A 64 1.52 -0.26 13.29
C ALA A 64 1.74 -1.79 13.33
N THR A 65 0.64 -2.54 13.39
CA THR A 65 0.61 -4.01 13.38
C THR A 65 -0.44 -4.50 12.41
N GLU A 66 -0.47 -5.82 12.13
CA GLU A 66 -1.46 -6.42 11.22
C GLU A 66 -1.54 -5.66 9.87
N ILE A 67 -0.38 -5.39 9.29
CA ILE A 67 -0.23 -4.54 8.10
C ILE A 67 -0.48 -5.41 6.87
N HIS A 68 -1.46 -5.02 6.06
CA HIS A 68 -1.83 -5.70 4.83
C HIS A 68 -1.65 -4.75 3.64
N LEU A 69 -0.72 -5.07 2.76
CA LEU A 69 -0.53 -4.40 1.47
C LEU A 69 -1.35 -5.14 0.41
N LYS A 70 -2.14 -4.38 -0.36
CA LYS A 70 -2.87 -4.89 -1.54
C LYS A 70 -2.55 -4.04 -2.75
N VAL A 71 -2.06 -4.66 -3.82
CA VAL A 71 -1.74 -3.99 -5.10
C VAL A 71 -2.66 -4.50 -6.19
N GLU A 72 -3.26 -3.58 -6.94
CA GLU A 72 -4.30 -3.85 -7.92
C GLU A 72 -4.00 -3.21 -9.28
N GLU A 73 -4.55 -3.77 -10.34
CA GLU A 73 -4.59 -3.18 -11.67
C GLU A 73 -6.02 -3.01 -12.17
N ALA A 74 -6.23 -2.02 -13.03
CA ALA A 74 -7.52 -1.78 -13.66
C ALA A 74 -7.78 -2.79 -14.80
N TRP A 75 -8.36 -3.95 -14.44
CA TRP A 75 -8.67 -5.05 -15.37
C TRP A 75 -9.62 -4.62 -16.49
N PHE A 76 -10.62 -3.82 -16.14
CA PHE A 76 -11.67 -3.36 -17.05
C PHE A 76 -12.17 -1.99 -16.57
N ILE A 77 -12.97 -1.29 -17.40
CA ILE A 77 -13.49 0.04 -17.05
C ILE A 77 -14.24 -0.03 -15.71
N GLY A 78 -13.70 0.63 -14.69
CA GLY A 78 -14.26 0.66 -13.33
C GLY A 78 -14.03 -0.60 -12.49
N SER A 79 -13.31 -1.59 -12.99
CA SER A 79 -13.05 -2.87 -12.31
C SER A 79 -11.56 -3.06 -12.04
N TRP A 80 -11.26 -3.57 -10.84
CA TRP A 80 -9.90 -3.78 -10.36
C TRP A 80 -9.66 -5.27 -10.12
N SER A 81 -8.49 -5.78 -10.53
CA SER A 81 -8.02 -7.11 -10.15
C SER A 81 -6.81 -6.99 -9.22
N THR A 82 -6.66 -7.95 -8.31
CA THR A 82 -5.51 -7.98 -7.40
C THR A 82 -4.32 -8.60 -8.12
N ILE A 83 -3.20 -7.87 -8.16
CA ILE A 83 -1.92 -8.39 -8.64
C ILE A 83 -1.28 -9.25 -7.54
N PHE A 84 -1.18 -8.69 -6.33
CA PHE A 84 -0.67 -9.40 -5.16
C PHE A 84 -1.09 -8.75 -3.84
N THR A 85 -0.95 -9.52 -2.77
CA THR A 85 -1.10 -9.07 -1.37
C THR A 85 0.10 -9.53 -0.56
N GLN A 86 0.47 -8.77 0.46
CA GLN A 86 1.51 -9.15 1.42
C GLN A 86 1.10 -8.71 2.84
N ASP A 87 1.38 -9.56 3.83
CA ASP A 87 1.08 -9.32 5.23
C ASP A 87 2.36 -9.17 6.07
N PHE A 88 2.34 -8.22 7.01
CA PHE A 88 3.45 -7.94 7.91
C PHE A 88 2.95 -7.69 9.34
N ASN A 89 3.67 -8.24 10.32
CA ASN A 89 3.32 -8.06 11.73
C ASN A 89 3.88 -6.75 12.32
N SER A 90 4.82 -6.10 11.64
CA SER A 90 5.46 -4.85 12.05
C SER A 90 5.86 -4.00 10.84
N PRO A 91 6.11 -2.69 11.00
CA PRO A 91 6.46 -1.82 9.89
C PRO A 91 7.76 -2.26 9.21
N VAL A 92 7.76 -2.26 7.88
CA VAL A 92 8.91 -2.58 7.04
C VAL A 92 9.06 -1.54 5.93
N THR A 93 10.27 -1.44 5.37
CA THR A 93 10.51 -0.69 4.13
C THR A 93 10.66 -1.67 2.98
N LYS A 94 9.73 -1.64 2.03
CA LYS A 94 9.71 -2.55 0.88
C LYS A 94 9.38 -1.79 -0.40
N CYS A 95 10.09 -2.14 -1.47
CA CYS A 95 9.88 -1.59 -2.81
C CYS A 95 9.51 -2.72 -3.76
N TYR A 96 8.48 -2.49 -4.57
CA TYR A 96 7.96 -3.47 -5.52
C TYR A 96 7.88 -2.86 -6.92
N GLU A 97 8.16 -3.67 -7.93
CA GLU A 97 7.86 -3.36 -9.33
C GLU A 97 6.73 -4.28 -9.80
N ILE A 98 5.66 -3.68 -10.34
CA ILE A 98 4.61 -4.38 -11.08
C ILE A 98 4.81 -4.16 -12.58
N SER A 99 4.55 -5.18 -13.38
CA SER A 99 4.78 -5.15 -14.82
C SER A 99 3.82 -6.07 -15.59
N GLY A 100 4.03 -6.20 -16.90
CA GLY A 100 3.19 -7.03 -17.77
C GLY A 100 1.99 -6.27 -18.32
N THR A 101 0.91 -7.00 -18.62
CA THR A 101 -0.34 -6.47 -19.17
C THR A 101 -1.50 -6.81 -18.25
N THR A 102 -2.66 -6.18 -18.46
CA THR A 102 -3.90 -6.45 -17.73
C THR A 102 -4.22 -7.94 -17.64
N LEU A 103 -4.05 -8.69 -18.74
CA LEU A 103 -4.34 -10.13 -18.80
C LEU A 103 -3.28 -11.02 -18.16
N ASN A 104 -2.07 -10.50 -17.94
CA ASN A 104 -0.95 -11.24 -17.37
C ASN A 104 -0.06 -10.31 -16.54
N PRO A 105 -0.54 -9.82 -15.39
CA PRO A 105 0.23 -8.95 -14.53
C PRO A 105 1.27 -9.78 -13.76
N SER A 106 2.41 -9.16 -13.46
CA SER A 106 3.46 -9.78 -12.64
C SER A 106 4.06 -8.76 -11.69
N TRP A 107 4.76 -9.25 -10.67
CA TRP A 107 5.40 -8.40 -9.68
C TRP A 107 6.70 -9.03 -9.16
N LYS A 108 7.56 -8.19 -8.60
CA LYS A 108 8.77 -8.62 -7.86
C LYS A 108 9.13 -7.58 -6.80
N GLU A 109 9.77 -8.03 -5.73
CA GLU A 109 10.48 -7.13 -4.82
C GLU A 109 11.74 -6.58 -5.51
N ILE A 110 12.02 -5.30 -5.31
CA ILE A 110 13.22 -4.61 -5.82
C ILE A 110 13.91 -3.88 -4.68
N SER A 111 15.16 -3.46 -4.90
CA SER A 111 15.82 -2.52 -4.02
C SER A 111 15.05 -1.20 -4.00
N CYS A 112 14.83 -0.69 -2.80
CA CYS A 112 14.73 0.74 -2.56
C CYS A 112 16.13 1.35 -2.76
#